data_AF-A0A351YFS0-F1
#
_entry.id   AF-A0A351YFS0-F1
#
_cell.length_a   1.000
_cell.length_b   1.000
_cell.length_c   1.000
_cell.angle_alpha   90.00
_cell.angle_beta   90.00
_cell.angle_gamma   90.00
#
_symmetry.space_group_name_H-M   'P 1'
#
loop_
_entity.id
_entity.type
_entity.pdbx_description
1 polymer ?
#
loop_
_entity_poly.entity_id
_entity_poly.type
_entity_poly.pdbx_seq_one_letter_code
_entity_poly.pdbx_strand_id
1 'polypeptide(L)'
;MLKTLSIMRPYTLCLVFLSCLWVGCVCAQSFVSIVAADGSGQYVTVQEAVDACPADGRRHVIFVKNGVYAERVNLPKGKLISLLGESIDGVVVTNDRDRGKNSPYKNFRDITTMQCQGDDFYMENLTVANTAGDVGQAEAHFIAGARQVYRHCRFTGFQDTQRTKNGASAYLTDCWIEGAVDFIYGDGLMYYDHCTLRSVRGGGYLTAPAECAFTDSVPASDGHPLHYGYIFRSCRLTADRDVPAGSYYLGRPWKEGCAAYFLACELGTHINSRGWHEWDGRELEADFAEWGSRDAEGRPVDTSGRVAWSRRLAEADVRRLTPESVFARLKTCEGWLPAEFLHSEAPAWAAVKEGVVEWAEVPGAIGYLVYCDGRFVAAVDSCFYAPGEGRSHLYTVKAVSAAGVTSRAVHALGAVAG
;
A
#
# COMPACT_ATOMS: atom_id res chain seq x y z
N MET A 1 -24.71 -29.15 -98.40
CA MET A 1 -25.20 -29.72 -97.13
C MET A 1 -24.00 -29.93 -96.20
N LEU A 2 -23.70 -28.95 -95.35
CA LEU A 2 -22.69 -29.07 -94.30
C LEU A 2 -23.39 -29.53 -93.01
N LYS A 3 -22.81 -30.50 -92.30
CA LYS A 3 -22.39 -30.29 -90.90
C LYS A 3 -21.60 -31.49 -90.37
N THR A 4 -20.44 -31.12 -89.83
CA THR A 4 -19.34 -31.90 -89.26
C THR A 4 -19.62 -32.24 -87.80
N LEU A 5 -19.05 -33.35 -87.32
CA LEU A 5 -19.03 -33.78 -85.92
C LEU A 5 -18.43 -32.71 -84.98
N SER A 6 -18.92 -32.65 -83.74
CA SER A 6 -18.15 -32.10 -82.62
C SER A 6 -18.30 -32.94 -81.36
N ILE A 7 -17.15 -33.15 -80.72
CA ILE A 7 -16.83 -34.03 -79.61
C ILE A 7 -17.01 -33.24 -78.30
N MET A 8 -17.77 -33.77 -77.34
CA MET A 8 -17.84 -33.23 -75.97
C MET A 8 -16.68 -33.78 -75.12
N ARG A 9 -15.92 -32.89 -74.49
CA ARG A 9 -15.04 -33.16 -73.33
C ARG A 9 -15.54 -32.37 -72.10
N PRO A 10 -15.38 -32.90 -70.88
CA PRO A 10 -15.86 -32.28 -69.64
C PRO A 10 -14.86 -31.24 -69.13
N TYR A 11 -15.36 -30.11 -68.62
CA TYR A 11 -14.54 -29.15 -67.86
C TYR A 11 -14.79 -29.36 -66.37
N THR A 12 -13.75 -29.82 -65.67
CA THR A 12 -13.69 -29.86 -64.21
C THR A 12 -13.51 -28.43 -63.70
N LEU A 13 -14.48 -27.93 -62.93
CA LEU A 13 -14.47 -26.61 -62.30
C LEU A 13 -13.62 -26.69 -61.02
N CYS A 14 -12.43 -26.08 -61.02
CA CYS A 14 -11.58 -25.95 -59.84
C CYS A 14 -12.03 -24.70 -59.05
N LEU A 15 -12.73 -24.90 -57.93
CA LEU A 15 -13.04 -23.86 -56.96
C LEU A 15 -11.83 -23.63 -56.05
N VAL A 16 -11.15 -22.49 -56.21
CA VAL A 16 -10.10 -22.03 -55.30
C VAL A 16 -10.77 -21.35 -54.11
N PHE A 17 -10.79 -22.00 -52.96
CA PHE A 17 -11.15 -21.39 -51.67
C PHE A 17 -9.96 -20.52 -51.21
N LEU A 18 -10.12 -19.21 -51.29
CA LEU A 18 -9.18 -18.25 -50.72
C LEU A 18 -9.49 -18.11 -49.22
N SER A 19 -8.80 -18.85 -48.37
CA SER A 19 -8.86 -18.67 -46.92
C SER A 19 -8.09 -17.40 -46.53
N CYS A 20 -8.82 -16.31 -46.29
CA CYS A 20 -8.28 -15.16 -45.56
C CYS A 20 -8.00 -15.58 -44.11
N LEU A 21 -6.73 -15.94 -43.83
CA LEU A 21 -6.22 -16.02 -42.47
C LEU A 21 -6.17 -14.60 -41.90
N TRP A 22 -7.24 -14.21 -41.19
CA TRP A 22 -7.16 -13.13 -40.22
C TRP A 22 -6.20 -13.58 -39.12
N VAL A 23 -4.95 -13.16 -39.19
CA VAL A 23 -4.07 -13.13 -38.02
C VAL A 23 -4.63 -12.04 -37.12
N GLY A 24 -5.62 -12.39 -36.32
CA GLY A 24 -5.98 -11.59 -35.16
C GLY A 24 -4.71 -11.49 -34.31
N CYS A 25 -4.20 -10.27 -34.14
CA CYS A 25 -3.27 -10.01 -33.05
C CYS A 25 -4.05 -10.28 -31.76
N VAL A 26 -3.93 -11.51 -31.25
CA VAL A 26 -4.33 -11.81 -29.88
C VAL A 26 -3.34 -11.02 -29.04
N CYS A 27 -3.69 -9.78 -28.71
CA CYS A 27 -3.01 -9.09 -27.63
C CYS A 27 -3.19 -10.01 -26.42
N ALA A 28 -2.10 -10.63 -25.97
CA ALA A 28 -2.10 -11.41 -24.75
C ALA A 28 -2.77 -10.56 -23.67
N GLN A 29 -3.83 -11.10 -23.06
CA GLN A 29 -4.56 -10.37 -22.05
C GLN A 29 -3.63 -10.20 -20.86
N SER A 30 -3.25 -8.95 -20.55
CA SER A 30 -2.35 -8.67 -19.44
C SER A 30 -2.91 -9.30 -18.16
N PHE A 31 -2.05 -9.92 -17.36
CA PHE A 31 -2.42 -10.50 -16.07
C PHE A 31 -2.84 -9.43 -15.04
N VAL A 32 -2.67 -8.15 -15.39
CA VAL A 32 -3.12 -6.98 -14.61
C VAL A 32 -4.11 -6.13 -15.42
N SER A 33 -4.96 -5.39 -14.71
CA SER A 33 -5.70 -4.25 -15.27
C SER A 33 -4.82 -3.00 -15.25
N ILE A 34 -4.69 -2.28 -16.37
CA ILE A 34 -3.83 -1.09 -16.45
C ILE A 34 -4.65 0.18 -16.36
N VAL A 35 -4.31 1.07 -15.42
CA VAL A 35 -4.87 2.41 -15.26
C VAL A 35 -3.84 3.45 -15.70
N ALA A 36 -4.24 4.39 -16.55
CA ALA A 36 -3.37 5.48 -16.99
C ALA A 36 -4.16 6.77 -17.21
N ALA A 37 -3.80 7.84 -16.48
CA ALA A 37 -4.49 9.14 -16.59
C ALA A 37 -4.38 9.77 -18.01
N ASP A 38 -3.37 9.38 -18.79
CA ASP A 38 -3.16 9.84 -20.17
C ASP A 38 -3.97 9.06 -21.23
N GLY A 39 -4.79 8.08 -20.82
CA GLY A 39 -5.58 7.25 -21.72
C GLY A 39 -4.83 6.08 -22.37
N SER A 40 -3.56 5.84 -22.01
CA SER A 40 -2.77 4.72 -22.53
C SER A 40 -3.06 3.36 -21.86
N GLY A 41 -3.93 3.34 -20.84
CA GLY A 41 -4.37 2.15 -20.11
C GLY A 41 -5.75 1.66 -20.54
N GLN A 42 -6.25 0.61 -19.88
CA GLN A 42 -7.62 0.12 -20.06
C GLN A 42 -8.64 1.02 -19.36
N TYR A 43 -8.23 1.65 -18.26
CA TYR A 43 -9.02 2.59 -17.48
C TYR A 43 -8.27 3.91 -17.33
N VAL A 44 -9.01 5.02 -17.20
CA VAL A 44 -8.42 6.35 -16.98
C VAL A 44 -8.42 6.75 -15.51
N THR A 45 -9.31 6.14 -14.71
CA THR A 45 -9.37 6.33 -13.25
C THR A 45 -9.13 5.03 -12.49
N VAL A 46 -8.70 5.17 -11.23
CA VAL A 46 -8.51 4.04 -10.32
C VAL A 46 -9.88 3.45 -9.93
N GLN A 47 -10.89 4.29 -9.70
CA GLN A 47 -12.23 3.83 -9.35
C GLN A 47 -12.87 2.97 -10.44
N GLU A 48 -12.74 3.33 -11.72
CA GLU A 48 -13.27 2.52 -12.82
C GLU A 48 -12.68 1.10 -12.84
N ALA A 49 -11.36 0.98 -12.60
CA ALA A 49 -10.70 -0.32 -12.53
C ALA A 49 -11.18 -1.13 -11.32
N VAL A 50 -11.33 -0.47 -10.15
CA VAL A 50 -11.89 -1.10 -8.94
C VAL A 50 -13.33 -1.58 -9.19
N ASP A 51 -14.16 -0.80 -9.87
CA ASP A 51 -15.54 -1.14 -10.18
C ASP A 51 -15.64 -2.34 -11.13
N ALA A 52 -14.73 -2.42 -12.10
CA ALA A 52 -14.67 -3.51 -13.06
C ALA A 52 -14.25 -4.87 -12.46
N CYS A 53 -13.53 -4.88 -11.33
CA CYS A 53 -13.15 -6.15 -10.67
C CYS A 53 -14.39 -6.90 -10.13
N PRO A 54 -14.61 -8.17 -10.49
CA PRO A 54 -15.70 -8.96 -9.93
C PRO A 54 -15.42 -9.38 -8.48
N ALA A 55 -16.49 -9.63 -7.72
CA ALA A 55 -16.43 -10.26 -6.40
C ALA A 55 -16.52 -11.79 -6.54
N ASP A 56 -15.54 -12.38 -7.23
CA ASP A 56 -15.53 -13.81 -7.62
C ASP A 56 -14.61 -14.69 -6.76
N GLY A 57 -14.07 -14.12 -5.67
CA GLY A 57 -13.13 -14.81 -4.78
C GLY A 57 -11.73 -14.98 -5.37
N ARG A 58 -11.43 -14.36 -6.52
CA ARG A 58 -10.08 -14.31 -7.11
C ARG A 58 -9.46 -12.95 -6.85
N ARG A 59 -8.12 -12.93 -6.73
CA ARG A 59 -7.38 -11.69 -6.61
C ARG A 59 -7.23 -11.03 -7.98
N HIS A 60 -7.59 -9.75 -8.04
CA HIS A 60 -7.45 -8.91 -9.23
C HIS A 60 -6.33 -7.90 -9.00
N VAL A 61 -5.34 -7.88 -9.89
CA VAL A 61 -4.21 -6.96 -9.81
C VAL A 61 -4.47 -5.76 -10.72
N ILE A 62 -4.42 -4.56 -10.15
CA ILE A 62 -4.57 -3.29 -10.86
C ILE A 62 -3.21 -2.59 -10.82
N PHE A 63 -2.62 -2.33 -11.99
CA PHE A 63 -1.40 -1.56 -12.15
C PHE A 63 -1.75 -0.12 -12.56
N VAL A 64 -1.27 0.86 -11.79
CA VAL A 64 -1.53 2.29 -11.97
C VAL A 64 -0.26 2.97 -12.43
N LYS A 65 -0.29 3.51 -13.64
CA LYS A 65 0.84 4.27 -14.21
C LYS A 65 0.99 5.61 -13.51
N ASN A 66 2.18 6.20 -13.65
CA ASN A 66 2.45 7.54 -13.13
C ASN A 66 1.41 8.56 -13.67
N GLY A 67 0.86 9.36 -12.76
CA GLY A 67 -0.20 10.32 -13.01
C GLY A 67 -0.78 10.87 -11.69
N VAL A 68 -1.47 12.01 -11.82
CA VAL A 68 -2.28 12.57 -10.73
C VAL A 68 -3.74 12.22 -10.99
N TYR A 69 -4.33 11.50 -10.06
CA TYR A 69 -5.68 10.97 -10.08
C TYR A 69 -6.52 11.76 -9.08
N ALA A 70 -7.13 12.84 -9.55
CA ALA A 70 -7.99 13.72 -8.74
C ALA A 70 -9.39 13.10 -8.55
N GLU A 71 -9.45 12.07 -7.72
CA GLU A 71 -10.63 11.25 -7.51
C GLU A 71 -10.76 10.77 -6.06
N ARG A 72 -11.91 10.19 -5.74
CA ARG A 72 -12.12 9.42 -4.52
C ARG A 72 -12.27 7.96 -4.89
N VAL A 73 -11.51 7.10 -4.22
CA VAL A 73 -11.53 5.66 -4.44
C VAL A 73 -12.22 4.98 -3.26
N ASN A 74 -13.22 4.16 -3.56
CA ASN A 74 -13.89 3.29 -2.62
C ASN A 74 -13.70 1.84 -3.04
N LEU A 75 -12.90 1.11 -2.26
CA LEU A 75 -12.72 -0.33 -2.37
C LEU A 75 -13.83 -1.02 -1.56
N PRO A 76 -14.83 -1.64 -2.20
CA PRO A 76 -15.93 -2.27 -1.49
C PRO A 76 -15.52 -3.61 -0.86
N LYS A 77 -16.33 -4.08 0.08
CA LYS A 77 -16.23 -5.43 0.64
C LYS A 77 -16.43 -6.49 -0.44
N GLY A 78 -15.80 -7.66 -0.25
CA GLY A 78 -15.98 -8.84 -1.10
C GLY A 78 -15.12 -8.88 -2.38
N LYS A 79 -14.39 -7.80 -2.69
CA LYS A 79 -13.39 -7.80 -3.77
C LYS A 79 -12.00 -8.04 -3.20
N LEU A 80 -11.25 -8.97 -3.80
CA LEU A 80 -9.83 -9.21 -3.49
C LEU A 80 -8.99 -8.45 -4.51
N ILE A 81 -8.40 -7.33 -4.11
CA ILE A 81 -7.67 -6.43 -5.02
C ILE A 81 -6.25 -6.20 -4.52
N SER A 82 -5.31 -6.17 -5.46
CA SER A 82 -3.95 -5.65 -5.25
C SER A 82 -3.75 -4.44 -6.16
N LEU A 83 -3.41 -3.29 -5.57
CA LEU A 83 -3.20 -2.02 -6.27
C LEU A 83 -1.71 -1.68 -6.31
N LEU A 84 -1.12 -1.70 -7.50
CA LEU A 84 0.31 -1.53 -7.71
C LEU A 84 0.58 -0.25 -8.48
N GLY A 85 1.38 0.65 -7.92
CA GLY A 85 1.79 1.87 -8.59
C GLY A 85 3.09 1.66 -9.37
N GLU A 86 3.22 2.38 -10.47
CA GLU A 86 4.47 2.48 -11.22
C GLU A 86 5.58 3.08 -10.34
N SER A 87 5.26 4.10 -9.54
CA SER A 87 6.17 4.65 -8.54
C SER A 87 5.44 5.41 -7.44
N ILE A 88 6.02 5.41 -6.24
CA ILE A 88 5.45 6.06 -5.06
C ILE A 88 5.27 7.59 -5.26
N ASP A 89 6.23 8.24 -5.94
CA ASP A 89 6.20 9.68 -6.18
C ASP A 89 5.44 10.07 -7.45
N GLY A 90 5.31 9.15 -8.41
CA GLY A 90 4.66 9.41 -9.68
C GLY A 90 3.18 9.08 -9.72
N VAL A 91 2.67 8.20 -8.83
CA VAL A 91 1.24 7.86 -8.74
C VAL A 91 0.62 8.54 -7.53
N VAL A 92 -0.23 9.54 -7.77
CA VAL A 92 -0.86 10.34 -6.70
C VAL A 92 -2.38 10.28 -6.84
N VAL A 93 -3.07 9.61 -5.92
CA VAL A 93 -4.53 9.66 -5.79
C VAL A 93 -4.89 10.76 -4.79
N THR A 94 -5.70 11.74 -5.19
CA THR A 94 -5.90 12.95 -4.38
C THR A 94 -7.31 13.52 -4.43
N ASN A 95 -7.70 14.16 -3.31
CA ASN A 95 -8.78 15.14 -3.26
C ASN A 95 -8.42 16.27 -2.27
N ASP A 96 -9.33 17.21 -2.09
CA ASP A 96 -9.18 18.40 -1.24
C ASP A 96 -10.40 18.65 -0.33
N ARG A 97 -11.20 17.61 -0.03
CA ARG A 97 -12.41 17.76 0.78
C ARG A 97 -12.10 17.68 2.27
N ASP A 98 -12.77 18.52 3.06
CA ASP A 98 -12.62 18.59 4.51
C ASP A 98 -13.97 18.59 5.25
N ARG A 99 -13.93 18.45 6.59
CA ARG A 99 -15.09 18.64 7.50
C ARG A 99 -14.90 19.82 8.45
N GLY A 100 -14.05 20.76 8.06
CA GLY A 100 -13.81 22.01 8.76
C GLY A 100 -15.07 22.86 8.92
N LYS A 101 -14.94 23.93 9.71
CA LYS A 101 -16.06 24.79 10.13
C LYS A 101 -16.95 25.24 8.98
N ASN A 102 -16.36 25.60 7.84
CA ASN A 102 -17.05 26.15 6.68
C ASN A 102 -17.37 25.12 5.59
N SER A 103 -17.01 23.85 5.78
CA SER A 103 -17.20 22.82 4.77
C SER A 103 -18.68 22.45 4.62
N PRO A 104 -19.16 22.21 3.37
CA PRO A 104 -20.48 21.63 3.13
C PRO A 104 -20.55 20.13 3.49
N TYR A 105 -19.41 19.46 3.64
CA TYR A 105 -19.34 18.05 4.00
C TYR A 105 -19.32 17.87 5.52
N LYS A 106 -20.05 16.86 6.00
CA LYS A 106 -20.17 16.57 7.44
C LYS A 106 -19.82 15.11 7.78
N ASN A 107 -19.73 14.22 6.80
CA ASN A 107 -19.40 12.82 7.00
C ASN A 107 -17.99 12.54 6.46
N PHE A 108 -17.16 11.83 7.24
CA PHE A 108 -15.80 11.48 6.82
C PHE A 108 -15.81 10.73 5.49
N ARG A 109 -16.83 9.88 5.27
CA ARG A 109 -17.01 9.12 4.03
C ARG A 109 -17.18 9.99 2.79
N ASP A 110 -17.59 11.25 2.95
CA ASP A 110 -17.78 12.19 1.83
C ASP A 110 -16.49 12.92 1.46
N ILE A 111 -15.48 12.85 2.33
CA ILE A 111 -14.22 13.58 2.20
C ILE A 111 -13.00 12.68 2.02
N THR A 112 -13.02 11.45 2.54
CA THR A 112 -11.88 10.54 2.46
C THR A 112 -11.46 10.26 1.01
N THR A 113 -10.16 10.36 0.72
CA THR A 113 -9.57 10.07 -0.60
C THR A 113 -9.65 8.60 -0.97
N MET A 114 -9.20 7.71 -0.11
CA MET A 114 -9.26 6.28 -0.34
C MET A 114 -9.92 5.56 0.84
N GLN A 115 -11.05 4.89 0.56
CA GLN A 115 -11.80 4.10 1.52
C GLN A 115 -11.59 2.61 1.24
N CYS A 116 -10.78 1.96 2.07
CA CYS A 116 -10.40 0.56 1.95
C CYS A 116 -11.30 -0.32 2.82
N GLN A 117 -12.46 -0.72 2.30
CA GLN A 117 -13.42 -1.55 3.05
C GLN A 117 -13.26 -3.06 2.81
N GLY A 118 -12.60 -3.46 1.72
CA GLY A 118 -12.33 -4.85 1.38
C GLY A 118 -11.32 -5.49 2.32
N ASP A 119 -11.53 -6.76 2.65
CA ASP A 119 -10.51 -7.56 3.34
C ASP A 119 -9.42 -8.00 2.35
N ASP A 120 -8.24 -8.39 2.84
CA ASP A 120 -7.13 -8.91 2.03
C ASP A 120 -6.64 -7.96 0.92
N PHE A 121 -6.91 -6.67 1.07
CA PHE A 121 -6.44 -5.63 0.18
C PHE A 121 -4.93 -5.46 0.28
N TYR A 122 -4.26 -5.36 -0.87
CA TYR A 122 -2.84 -5.08 -0.96
C TYR A 122 -2.60 -3.80 -1.75
N MET A 123 -1.67 -2.96 -1.30
CA MET A 123 -1.26 -1.75 -2.01
C MET A 123 0.25 -1.56 -1.94
N GLU A 124 0.87 -1.23 -3.08
CA GLU A 124 2.33 -1.01 -3.17
C GLU A 124 2.71 0.11 -4.13
N ASN A 125 3.55 1.05 -3.71
CA ASN A 125 4.15 2.13 -4.52
C ASN A 125 3.17 3.21 -5.03
N LEU A 126 2.22 3.69 -4.21
CA LEU A 126 1.41 4.87 -4.55
C LEU A 126 1.33 5.86 -3.38
N THR A 127 1.00 7.10 -3.71
CA THR A 127 0.63 8.15 -2.76
C THR A 127 -0.88 8.38 -2.75
N VAL A 128 -1.46 8.46 -1.55
CA VAL A 128 -2.84 8.91 -1.31
C VAL A 128 -2.78 10.20 -0.49
N ALA A 129 -3.39 11.26 -1.00
CA ALA A 129 -3.27 12.60 -0.45
C ALA A 129 -4.62 13.29 -0.27
N ASN A 130 -4.85 13.87 0.89
CA ASN A 130 -5.85 14.92 1.06
C ASN A 130 -5.16 16.28 1.15
N THR A 131 -5.46 17.15 0.19
CA THR A 131 -4.78 18.43 -0.02
C THR A 131 -5.56 19.63 0.51
N ALA A 132 -6.62 19.40 1.31
CA ALA A 132 -7.44 20.46 1.88
C ALA A 132 -6.66 21.45 2.77
N GLY A 133 -5.52 21.02 3.31
CA GLY A 133 -4.68 21.82 4.20
C GLY A 133 -5.11 21.77 5.67
N ASP A 134 -4.57 22.69 6.46
CA ASP A 134 -4.91 22.85 7.88
C ASP A 134 -6.25 23.57 8.06
N VAL A 135 -7.35 22.91 7.68
CA VAL A 135 -8.72 23.47 7.66
C VAL A 135 -9.67 22.77 8.62
N GLY A 136 -9.19 21.78 9.36
CA GLY A 136 -9.98 20.80 10.11
C GLY A 136 -9.78 19.40 9.56
N GLN A 137 -10.68 18.47 9.91
CA GLN A 137 -10.53 17.05 9.55
C GLN A 137 -10.56 16.84 8.03
N ALA A 138 -9.56 16.14 7.51
CA ALA A 138 -9.36 15.90 6.08
C ALA A 138 -8.70 14.53 5.85
N GLU A 139 -9.48 13.43 5.88
CA GLU A 139 -8.91 12.09 5.74
C GLU A 139 -8.36 11.85 4.32
N ALA A 140 -7.13 11.34 4.24
CA ALA A 140 -6.59 10.76 3.01
C ALA A 140 -6.96 9.27 2.91
N HIS A 141 -6.85 8.55 4.02
CA HIS A 141 -6.94 7.09 4.03
C HIS A 141 -7.89 6.57 5.11
N PHE A 142 -8.78 5.65 4.75
CA PHE A 142 -9.64 4.95 5.69
C PHE A 142 -9.49 3.43 5.58
N ILE A 143 -9.00 2.81 6.66
CA ILE A 143 -8.78 1.36 6.78
C ILE A 143 -9.97 0.75 7.52
N ALA A 144 -10.74 -0.11 6.85
CA ALA A 144 -11.97 -0.68 7.39
C ALA A 144 -12.15 -2.19 7.21
N GLY A 145 -11.28 -2.85 6.43
CA GLY A 145 -11.25 -4.30 6.28
C GLY A 145 -10.17 -4.95 7.14
N ALA A 146 -10.17 -6.28 7.16
CA ALA A 146 -9.17 -7.11 7.83
C ALA A 146 -8.07 -7.56 6.88
N ARG A 147 -6.88 -7.86 7.43
CA ARG A 147 -5.73 -8.43 6.72
C ARG A 147 -5.25 -7.55 5.55
N GLN A 148 -5.37 -6.24 5.68
CA GLN A 148 -4.90 -5.31 4.65
C GLN A 148 -3.39 -5.10 4.77
N VAL A 149 -2.70 -4.93 3.64
CA VAL A 149 -1.26 -4.66 3.63
C VAL A 149 -0.96 -3.47 2.74
N TYR A 150 -0.13 -2.59 3.27
CA TYR A 150 0.37 -1.40 2.59
C TYR A 150 1.89 -1.43 2.64
N ARG A 151 2.54 -1.45 1.48
CA ARG A 151 4.00 -1.53 1.37
C ARG A 151 4.51 -0.36 0.56
N HIS A 152 5.46 0.40 1.10
CA HIS A 152 6.08 1.51 0.37
C HIS A 152 5.05 2.48 -0.23
N CYS A 153 4.09 2.91 0.59
CA CYS A 153 3.03 3.84 0.24
C CYS A 153 3.18 5.17 0.99
N ARG A 154 2.60 6.25 0.47
CA ARG A 154 2.50 7.53 1.21
C ARG A 154 1.05 7.88 1.48
N PHE A 155 0.77 8.30 2.70
CA PHE A 155 -0.51 8.87 3.12
C PHE A 155 -0.26 10.28 3.65
N THR A 156 -0.78 11.29 2.97
CA THR A 156 -0.45 12.69 3.26
C THR A 156 -1.70 13.52 3.50
N GLY A 157 -1.64 14.41 4.48
CA GLY A 157 -2.75 15.25 4.92
C GLY A 157 -2.33 16.14 6.09
N PHE A 158 -3.31 16.70 6.79
CA PHE A 158 -3.11 17.50 7.99
C PHE A 158 -3.82 16.84 9.18
N GLN A 159 -4.96 17.35 9.60
CA GLN A 159 -5.75 16.73 10.65
C GLN A 159 -6.46 15.48 10.12
N ASP A 160 -6.45 14.40 10.90
CA ASP A 160 -7.15 13.14 10.62
C ASP A 160 -6.67 12.41 9.34
N THR A 161 -5.39 12.53 8.93
CA THR A 161 -4.87 11.93 7.66
C THR A 161 -5.28 10.46 7.45
N GLN A 162 -5.13 9.62 8.48
CA GLN A 162 -5.44 8.20 8.41
C GLN A 162 -6.43 7.82 9.52
N ARG A 163 -7.59 7.34 9.09
CA ARG A 163 -8.64 6.82 9.94
C ARG A 163 -8.65 5.29 9.90
N THR A 164 -8.84 4.66 11.04
CA THR A 164 -9.05 3.20 11.13
C THR A 164 -10.38 2.87 11.81
N LYS A 165 -10.87 1.65 11.60
CA LYS A 165 -12.20 1.21 12.06
C LYS A 165 -12.10 0.03 13.00
N ASN A 166 -13.02 -0.06 13.96
CA ASN A 166 -13.19 -1.26 14.77
C ASN A 166 -13.42 -2.49 13.88
N GLY A 167 -12.70 -3.57 14.19
CA GLY A 167 -12.67 -4.82 13.44
C GLY A 167 -11.69 -4.83 12.27
N ALA A 168 -11.05 -3.71 11.94
CA ALA A 168 -10.02 -3.66 10.90
C ALA A 168 -8.67 -4.16 11.43
N SER A 169 -7.88 -4.73 10.54
CA SER A 169 -6.49 -5.10 10.81
C SER A 169 -5.62 -4.83 9.59
N ALA A 170 -4.49 -4.14 9.79
CA ALA A 170 -3.58 -3.82 8.71
C ALA A 170 -2.11 -3.88 9.12
N TYR A 171 -1.27 -4.34 8.19
CA TYR A 171 0.18 -4.28 8.28
C TYR A 171 0.73 -3.25 7.28
N LEU A 172 1.36 -2.20 7.80
CA LEU A 172 1.95 -1.14 7.02
C LEU A 172 3.46 -1.24 7.17
N THR A 173 4.18 -1.41 6.07
CA THR A 173 5.64 -1.52 6.06
C THR A 173 6.26 -0.54 5.09
N ASP A 174 7.38 0.07 5.49
CA ASP A 174 8.12 1.07 4.70
C ASP A 174 7.24 2.24 4.21
N CYS A 175 6.17 2.57 4.93
CA CYS A 175 5.23 3.62 4.53
C CYS A 175 5.62 4.99 5.08
N TRP A 176 5.16 6.05 4.41
CA TRP A 176 5.20 7.42 4.89
C TRP A 176 3.80 7.85 5.31
N ILE A 177 3.62 8.32 6.54
CA ILE A 177 2.35 8.87 7.02
C ILE A 177 2.62 10.28 7.53
N GLU A 178 1.88 11.26 7.03
CA GLU A 178 2.12 12.68 7.30
C GLU A 178 0.87 13.38 7.82
N GLY A 179 1.02 14.21 8.85
CA GLY A 179 -0.08 15.07 9.31
C GLY A 179 0.17 15.90 10.57
N ALA A 180 -0.91 16.56 10.99
CA ALA A 180 -0.94 17.61 11.99
C ALA A 180 -1.52 17.13 13.32
N VAL A 181 -2.85 17.12 13.44
CA VAL A 181 -3.59 16.73 14.64
C VAL A 181 -4.19 15.35 14.42
N ASP A 182 -3.99 14.44 15.38
CA ASP A 182 -4.60 13.11 15.40
C ASP A 182 -4.45 12.36 14.06
N PHE A 183 -3.30 12.52 13.39
CA PHE A 183 -3.20 12.14 11.98
C PHE A 183 -3.24 10.62 11.74
N ILE A 184 -3.10 9.81 12.80
CA ILE A 184 -3.47 8.39 12.83
C ILE A 184 -4.49 8.19 13.96
N TYR A 185 -5.74 7.90 13.63
CA TYR A 185 -6.81 7.80 14.63
C TYR A 185 -7.86 6.74 14.33
N GLY A 186 -8.56 6.32 15.38
CA GLY A 186 -9.59 5.29 15.31
C GLY A 186 -9.20 3.99 16.00
N ASP A 187 -9.86 2.91 15.63
CA ASP A 187 -9.81 1.62 16.35
C ASP A 187 -9.09 0.53 15.54
N GLY A 188 -9.00 -0.67 16.10
CA GLY A 188 -8.51 -1.87 15.39
C GLY A 188 -7.03 -2.15 15.61
N LEU A 189 -6.50 -3.16 14.91
CA LEU A 189 -5.10 -3.57 15.02
C LEU A 189 -4.28 -3.06 13.84
N MET A 190 -3.46 -2.05 14.08
CA MET A 190 -2.62 -1.45 13.05
C MET A 190 -1.15 -1.64 13.42
N TYR A 191 -0.42 -2.34 12.58
CA TYR A 191 0.99 -2.61 12.79
C TYR A 191 1.81 -1.83 11.76
N TYR A 192 2.53 -0.81 12.23
CA TYR A 192 3.42 0.02 11.43
C TYR A 192 4.85 -0.43 11.67
N ASP A 193 5.54 -0.83 10.61
CA ASP A 193 6.87 -1.42 10.66
C ASP A 193 7.81 -0.66 9.71
N HIS A 194 8.93 -0.16 10.23
CA HIS A 194 9.89 0.64 9.46
C HIS A 194 9.26 1.85 8.72
N CYS A 195 8.13 2.36 9.22
CA CYS A 195 7.44 3.50 8.63
C CYS A 195 8.07 4.83 9.07
N THR A 196 7.91 5.86 8.24
CA THR A 196 8.20 7.25 8.62
C THR A 196 6.90 7.97 8.96
N LEU A 197 6.83 8.51 10.17
CA LEU A 197 5.73 9.36 10.63
C LEU A 197 6.21 10.81 10.60
N ARG A 198 5.60 11.63 9.73
CA ARG A 198 5.99 13.01 9.47
C ARG A 198 5.00 13.99 10.09
N SER A 199 5.47 14.72 11.09
CA SER A 199 4.74 15.84 11.70
C SER A 199 4.89 17.11 10.86
N VAL A 200 3.78 17.80 10.58
CA VAL A 200 3.76 19.09 9.84
C VAL A 200 3.33 20.25 10.74
N ARG A 201 3.41 21.50 10.28
CA ARG A 201 2.93 22.64 11.08
C ARG A 201 1.42 22.54 11.36
N GLY A 202 1.00 23.06 12.52
CA GLY A 202 -0.41 23.18 12.91
C GLY A 202 -0.91 22.02 13.78
N GLY A 203 -0.04 21.03 14.01
CA GLY A 203 -0.38 19.83 14.75
C GLY A 203 -0.02 19.80 16.22
N GLY A 204 -0.13 18.60 16.78
CA GLY A 204 0.23 18.33 18.17
C GLY A 204 0.17 16.87 18.59
N TYR A 205 -0.42 15.98 17.81
CA TYR A 205 -0.61 14.58 18.21
C TYR A 205 -0.41 13.67 17.01
N LEU A 206 0.49 12.70 17.14
CA LEU A 206 0.68 11.68 16.10
C LEU A 206 -0.52 10.74 16.04
N THR A 207 -0.94 10.27 17.21
CA THR A 207 -1.98 9.25 17.30
C THR A 207 -3.15 9.66 18.21
N ALA A 208 -4.34 9.23 17.84
CA ALA A 208 -5.53 9.30 18.69
C ALA A 208 -6.29 7.96 18.64
N PRO A 209 -5.72 6.90 19.26
CA PRO A 209 -6.34 5.58 19.24
C PRO A 209 -7.64 5.58 20.04
N ALA A 210 -8.58 4.80 19.53
CA ALA A 210 -9.79 4.37 20.21
C ALA A 210 -9.67 2.87 20.55
N GLU A 211 -10.75 2.10 20.53
CA GLU A 211 -10.79 0.75 21.09
C GLU A 211 -9.74 -0.19 20.45
N CYS A 212 -8.97 -0.90 21.28
CA CYS A 212 -8.06 -1.93 20.80
C CYS A 212 -8.82 -3.10 20.16
N ALA A 213 -8.17 -3.84 19.26
CA ALA A 213 -8.79 -4.99 18.60
C ALA A 213 -8.85 -6.24 19.51
N PHE A 214 -7.93 -6.34 20.47
CA PHE A 214 -7.77 -7.53 21.30
C PHE A 214 -7.07 -7.20 22.61
N THR A 215 -7.42 -7.90 23.68
CA THR A 215 -6.70 -7.88 24.96
C THR A 215 -6.15 -9.27 25.23
N ASP A 216 -4.83 -9.38 25.41
CA ASP A 216 -4.22 -10.67 25.72
C ASP A 216 -4.67 -11.17 27.11
N SER A 217 -4.99 -12.46 27.18
CA SER A 217 -5.37 -13.10 28.44
C SER A 217 -4.18 -13.22 29.40
N VAL A 218 -2.96 -13.17 28.87
CA VAL A 218 -1.73 -13.06 29.64
C VAL A 218 -1.36 -11.58 29.73
N PRO A 219 -1.38 -10.96 30.93
CA PRO A 219 -1.00 -9.56 31.08
C PRO A 219 0.47 -9.31 30.70
N ALA A 220 0.85 -8.05 30.62
CA ALA A 220 2.25 -7.65 30.53
C ALA A 220 3.00 -8.02 31.82
N SER A 221 4.33 -7.99 31.77
CA SER A 221 5.19 -8.41 32.88
C SER A 221 5.05 -7.52 34.13
N ASP A 222 4.52 -6.31 33.97
CA ASP A 222 4.19 -5.37 35.05
C ASP A 222 2.77 -5.54 35.61
N GLY A 223 2.01 -6.54 35.13
CA GLY A 223 0.66 -6.88 35.60
C GLY A 223 -0.47 -6.10 34.93
N HIS A 224 -0.16 -5.11 34.09
CA HIS A 224 -1.18 -4.38 33.33
C HIS A 224 -1.73 -5.23 32.17
N PRO A 225 -2.96 -4.96 31.70
CA PRO A 225 -3.44 -5.50 30.43
C PRO A 225 -2.42 -5.28 29.31
N LEU A 226 -2.46 -6.17 28.32
CA LEU A 226 -1.69 -6.01 27.09
C LEU A 226 -2.69 -5.91 25.93
N HIS A 227 -2.97 -4.68 25.52
CA HIS A 227 -3.93 -4.38 24.47
C HIS A 227 -3.26 -4.33 23.09
N TYR A 228 -3.88 -4.90 22.06
CA TYR A 228 -3.41 -4.84 20.68
C TYR A 228 -4.25 -3.82 19.90
N GLY A 229 -3.79 -2.58 19.91
CA GLY A 229 -4.33 -1.46 19.13
C GLY A 229 -3.33 -1.04 18.05
N TYR A 230 -2.67 0.10 18.26
CA TYR A 230 -1.61 0.56 17.38
C TYR A 230 -0.23 0.11 17.86
N ILE A 231 0.56 -0.44 16.95
CA ILE A 231 1.93 -0.89 17.23
C ILE A 231 2.85 -0.28 16.18
N PHE A 232 3.78 0.56 16.62
CA PHE A 232 4.81 1.18 15.81
C PHE A 232 6.15 0.52 16.14
N ARG A 233 6.72 -0.24 15.22
CA ARG A 233 8.01 -0.91 15.37
C ARG A 233 9.03 -0.33 14.41
N SER A 234 10.22 0.00 14.93
CA SER A 234 11.34 0.51 14.12
C SER A 234 10.98 1.72 13.25
N CYS A 235 9.96 2.49 13.65
CA CYS A 235 9.49 3.64 12.89
C CYS A 235 10.37 4.87 13.16
N ARG A 236 10.42 5.79 12.19
CA ARG A 236 11.08 7.09 12.34
C ARG A 236 10.06 8.20 12.48
N LEU A 237 10.09 8.90 13.60
CA LEU A 237 9.25 10.07 13.85
C LEU A 237 10.06 11.30 13.46
N THR A 238 9.66 11.96 12.38
CA THR A 238 10.32 13.15 11.84
C THR A 238 9.36 14.32 11.76
N ALA A 239 9.87 15.52 11.53
CA ALA A 239 9.04 16.70 11.38
C ALA A 239 9.57 17.66 10.33
N ASP A 240 8.69 18.49 9.80
CA ASP A 240 9.07 19.65 8.98
C ASP A 240 9.92 20.64 9.76
N ARG A 241 10.73 21.41 9.02
CA ARG A 241 11.73 22.31 9.60
C ARG A 241 11.13 23.38 10.50
N ASP A 242 9.87 23.69 10.30
CA ASP A 242 9.12 24.71 10.99
C ASP A 242 8.21 24.17 12.10
N VAL A 243 8.27 22.87 12.38
CA VAL A 243 7.68 22.26 13.57
C VAL A 243 8.60 22.48 14.76
N PRO A 244 8.16 23.17 15.83
CA PRO A 244 9.01 23.44 16.99
C PRO A 244 9.40 22.17 17.75
N ALA A 245 10.56 22.21 18.42
CA ALA A 245 10.96 21.17 19.36
C ALA A 245 9.91 21.00 20.47
N GLY A 246 9.64 19.76 20.87
CA GLY A 246 8.66 19.42 21.92
C GLY A 246 7.20 19.82 21.66
N SER A 247 6.82 20.13 20.42
CA SER A 247 5.45 20.56 20.07
C SER A 247 4.46 19.41 19.85
N TYR A 248 4.95 18.18 19.68
CA TYR A 248 4.14 17.01 19.35
C TYR A 248 4.17 15.94 20.44
N TYR A 249 3.03 15.31 20.68
CA TYR A 249 2.90 14.13 21.52
C TYR A 249 2.75 12.88 20.65
N LEU A 250 3.29 11.75 21.12
CA LEU A 250 3.10 10.40 20.56
C LEU A 250 1.61 10.08 20.39
N GLY A 251 0.76 10.56 21.29
CA GLY A 251 -0.68 10.51 21.12
C GLY A 251 -1.49 10.92 22.33
N ARG A 252 -2.81 10.77 22.19
CA ARG A 252 -3.82 11.01 23.22
C ARG A 252 -4.99 10.01 23.10
N PRO A 253 -5.63 9.59 24.20
CA PRO A 253 -6.63 8.52 24.17
C PRO A 253 -8.01 9.01 23.69
N TRP A 254 -8.35 8.75 22.43
CA TRP A 254 -9.66 9.16 21.90
C TRP A 254 -10.81 8.39 22.54
N LYS A 255 -10.62 7.13 22.94
CA LYS A 255 -11.58 6.32 23.70
C LYS A 255 -10.88 5.55 24.83
N GLU A 256 -11.68 5.01 25.75
CA GLU A 256 -11.21 4.04 26.76
C GLU A 256 -10.80 2.72 26.10
N GLY A 257 -9.96 1.92 26.78
CA GLY A 257 -9.46 0.65 26.25
C GLY A 257 -8.61 0.80 24.97
N CYS A 258 -8.06 1.99 24.74
CA CYS A 258 -7.20 2.28 23.61
C CYS A 258 -5.75 1.90 23.90
N ALA A 259 -4.97 1.62 22.85
CA ALA A 259 -3.58 1.21 23.00
C ALA A 259 -2.70 1.71 21.87
N ALA A 260 -1.50 2.16 22.23
CA ALA A 260 -0.48 2.59 21.29
C ALA A 260 0.91 2.27 21.84
N TYR A 261 1.71 1.52 21.07
CA TYR A 261 3.07 1.16 21.43
C TYR A 261 4.10 1.69 20.45
N PHE A 262 5.14 2.34 20.97
CA PHE A 262 6.31 2.75 20.18
C PHE A 262 7.52 1.91 20.58
N LEU A 263 7.93 1.00 19.70
CA LEU A 263 8.92 -0.05 19.93
C LEU A 263 10.14 0.18 19.04
N ALA A 264 11.29 0.44 19.64
CA ALA A 264 12.57 0.70 18.97
C ALA A 264 12.49 1.79 17.89
N CYS A 265 11.66 2.82 18.12
CA CYS A 265 11.49 3.92 17.18
C CYS A 265 12.61 4.95 17.29
N GLU A 266 12.88 5.65 16.19
CA GLU A 266 13.70 6.86 16.20
C GLU A 266 12.82 8.09 16.43
N LEU A 267 13.12 8.90 17.45
CA LEU A 267 12.32 10.05 17.84
C LEU A 267 13.06 11.35 17.51
N GLY A 268 12.45 12.19 16.67
CA GLY A 268 12.91 13.55 16.43
C GLY A 268 12.66 14.48 17.62
N THR A 269 13.37 15.62 17.65
CA THR A 269 13.33 16.61 18.73
C THR A 269 11.97 17.32 18.90
N HIS A 270 11.08 17.20 17.92
CA HIS A 270 9.70 17.70 17.99
C HIS A 270 8.83 16.94 19.00
N ILE A 271 9.21 15.73 19.40
CA ILE A 271 8.46 14.94 20.39
C ILE A 271 8.64 15.54 21.79
N ASN A 272 7.52 15.84 22.43
CA ASN A 272 7.43 16.41 23.76
C ASN A 272 7.96 15.43 24.82
N SER A 273 8.67 15.94 25.83
CA SER A 273 9.24 15.11 26.90
C SER A 273 8.18 14.35 27.70
N ARG A 274 6.96 14.88 27.79
CA ARG A 274 5.80 14.18 28.38
C ARG A 274 5.38 12.94 27.60
N GLY A 275 5.73 12.86 26.31
CA GLY A 275 5.39 11.77 25.39
C GLY A 275 3.93 11.76 24.98
N TRP A 276 3.01 11.74 25.95
CA TRP A 276 1.58 11.58 25.72
C TRP A 276 0.79 12.74 26.34
N HIS A 277 -0.45 12.91 25.88
CA HIS A 277 -1.34 13.96 26.36
C HIS A 277 -2.68 13.36 26.79
N GLU A 278 -3.23 13.90 27.88
CA GLU A 278 -4.53 13.53 28.43
C GLU A 278 -5.66 13.89 27.45
N TRP A 279 -6.78 13.16 27.50
CA TRP A 279 -7.97 13.57 26.75
C TRP A 279 -9.00 14.23 27.65
N ASP A 280 -9.52 13.50 28.64
CA ASP A 280 -10.52 13.93 29.63
C ASP A 280 -10.76 12.75 30.62
N GLY A 281 -9.70 12.17 31.21
CA GLY A 281 -9.79 11.01 32.11
C GLY A 281 -9.65 9.65 31.42
N ARG A 282 -9.79 9.58 30.09
CA ARG A 282 -9.67 8.32 29.30
C ARG A 282 -8.28 7.70 29.38
N GLU A 283 -7.27 8.52 29.68
CA GLU A 283 -5.89 8.08 29.91
C GLU A 283 -5.75 7.08 31.05
N LEU A 284 -6.71 7.01 31.98
CA LEU A 284 -6.70 6.06 33.09
C LEU A 284 -6.94 4.61 32.65
N GLU A 285 -7.54 4.40 31.48
CA GLU A 285 -7.81 3.09 30.87
C GLU A 285 -7.01 2.88 29.58
N ALA A 286 -6.12 3.81 29.25
CA ALA A 286 -5.28 3.72 28.06
C ALA A 286 -4.05 2.85 28.33
N ASP A 287 -3.68 2.03 27.36
CA ASP A 287 -2.47 1.23 27.38
C ASP A 287 -1.43 1.80 26.42
N PHE A 288 -0.76 2.87 26.86
CA PHE A 288 0.27 3.56 26.09
C PHE A 288 1.64 3.22 26.62
N ALA A 289 2.51 2.71 25.76
CA ALA A 289 3.82 2.24 26.19
C ALA A 289 4.94 2.43 25.16
N GLU A 290 6.16 2.50 25.67
CA GLU A 290 7.37 2.62 24.86
C GLU A 290 8.38 1.52 25.19
N TRP A 291 9.25 1.20 24.24
CA TRP A 291 10.44 0.39 24.48
C TRP A 291 11.59 0.79 23.55
N GLY A 292 12.78 1.05 24.11
CA GLY A 292 14.02 1.09 23.33
C GLY A 292 14.13 2.21 22.28
N SER A 293 13.33 3.27 22.38
CA SER A 293 13.39 4.43 21.50
C SER A 293 14.77 5.11 21.51
N ARG A 294 15.22 5.58 20.34
CA ARG A 294 16.52 6.24 20.13
C ARG A 294 16.35 7.58 19.41
N ASP A 295 17.33 8.47 19.52
CA ASP A 295 17.41 9.66 18.68
C ASP A 295 18.11 9.36 17.34
N ALA A 296 18.22 10.36 16.47
CA ALA A 296 18.85 10.25 15.16
C ALA A 296 20.34 9.88 15.22
N GLU A 297 21.00 10.10 16.37
CA GLU A 297 22.39 9.68 16.62
C GLU A 297 22.46 8.26 17.23
N GLY A 298 21.32 7.58 17.40
CA GLY A 298 21.22 6.24 17.96
C GLY A 298 21.32 6.18 19.49
N ARG A 299 21.30 7.32 20.19
CA ARG A 299 21.36 7.37 21.66
C ARG A 299 19.98 7.07 22.24
N PRO A 300 19.87 6.40 23.40
CA PRO A 300 18.57 6.19 24.05
C PRO A 300 17.86 7.51 24.34
N VAL A 301 16.56 7.58 24.04
CA VAL A 301 15.72 8.74 24.40
C VAL A 301 15.49 8.76 25.90
N ASP A 302 15.62 9.94 26.52
CA ASP A 302 15.23 10.13 27.92
C ASP A 302 13.71 10.12 28.06
N THR A 303 13.21 9.14 28.81
CA THR A 303 11.78 8.98 29.10
C THR A 303 11.43 9.33 30.55
N SER A 304 12.35 9.90 31.33
CA SER A 304 12.10 10.30 32.73
C SER A 304 11.02 11.38 32.88
N GLY A 305 10.78 12.18 31.82
CA GLY A 305 9.75 13.20 31.76
C GLY A 305 8.37 12.71 31.30
N ARG A 306 8.21 11.42 31.00
CA ARG A 306 6.93 10.86 30.51
C ARG A 306 5.84 10.98 31.56
N VAL A 307 4.60 11.12 31.08
CA VAL A 307 3.42 11.07 31.95
C VAL A 307 3.36 9.77 32.73
N ALA A 308 2.97 9.85 34.01
CA ALA A 308 3.02 8.73 34.95
C ALA A 308 2.07 7.57 34.60
N TRP A 309 1.05 7.83 33.77
CA TRP A 309 0.09 6.83 33.29
C TRP A 309 0.55 6.11 32.01
N SER A 310 1.67 6.53 31.40
CA SER A 310 2.30 5.76 30.32
C SER A 310 3.32 4.76 30.88
N ARG A 311 3.58 3.70 30.11
CA ARG A 311 4.39 2.56 30.56
C ARG A 311 5.68 2.41 29.75
N ARG A 312 6.63 1.67 30.33
CA ARG A 312 7.77 1.14 29.61
C ARG A 312 7.68 -0.37 29.62
N LEU A 313 7.52 -0.98 28.45
CA LEU A 313 7.38 -2.44 28.36
C LEU A 313 8.69 -3.14 28.72
N ALA A 314 8.59 -4.35 29.28
CA ALA A 314 9.73 -5.24 29.41
C ALA A 314 10.08 -5.88 28.05
N GLU A 315 11.33 -6.25 27.84
CA GLU A 315 11.77 -6.90 26.60
C GLU A 315 11.01 -8.21 26.32
N ALA A 316 10.66 -8.96 27.37
CA ALA A 316 9.85 -10.18 27.25
C ALA A 316 8.46 -9.90 26.64
N ASP A 317 7.82 -8.77 27.00
CA ASP A 317 6.54 -8.37 26.43
C ASP A 317 6.70 -7.93 24.98
N VAL A 318 7.76 -7.17 24.67
CA VAL A 318 8.05 -6.72 23.29
C VAL A 318 8.30 -7.88 22.34
N ARG A 319 8.88 -8.99 22.81
CA ARG A 319 9.06 -10.22 22.03
C ARG A 319 7.73 -10.91 21.69
N ARG A 320 6.64 -10.63 22.42
CA ARG A 320 5.28 -11.10 22.11
C ARG A 320 4.59 -10.24 21.05
N LEU A 321 5.12 -9.04 20.76
CA LEU A 321 4.53 -8.06 19.85
C LEU A 321 5.12 -8.12 18.43
N THR A 322 5.38 -9.32 17.89
CA THR A 322 5.74 -9.50 16.46
C THR A 322 4.49 -9.47 15.59
N PRO A 323 4.58 -9.11 14.29
CA PRO A 323 3.43 -9.15 13.39
C PRO A 323 2.70 -10.50 13.44
N GLU A 324 3.43 -11.60 13.30
CA GLU A 324 2.87 -12.96 13.31
C GLU A 324 2.12 -13.24 14.61
N SER A 325 2.72 -12.85 15.74
CA SER A 325 2.15 -13.09 17.07
C SER A 325 0.89 -12.29 17.32
N VAL A 326 0.83 -11.01 16.93
CA VAL A 326 -0.33 -10.17 17.21
C VAL A 326 -1.49 -10.45 16.27
N PHE A 327 -1.22 -10.70 14.98
CA PHE A 327 -2.28 -10.96 14.02
C PHE A 327 -2.90 -12.34 14.24
N ALA A 328 -2.11 -13.36 14.62
CA ALA A 328 -2.64 -14.70 14.94
C ALA A 328 -3.66 -14.71 16.10
N ARG A 329 -3.78 -13.62 16.86
CA ARG A 329 -4.74 -13.47 17.96
C ARG A 329 -6.12 -13.04 17.49
N LEU A 330 -6.21 -12.45 16.31
CA LEU A 330 -7.48 -12.06 15.71
C LEU A 330 -8.07 -13.25 14.97
N LYS A 331 -9.32 -13.60 15.28
CA LYS A 331 -10.07 -14.62 14.53
C LYS A 331 -10.16 -14.28 13.04
N THR A 332 -10.24 -13.00 12.71
CA THR A 332 -10.22 -12.51 11.32
C THR A 332 -8.87 -12.68 10.64
N CYS A 333 -7.80 -13.07 11.33
CA CYS A 333 -6.48 -13.28 10.75
C CYS A 333 -6.02 -14.74 10.88
N GLU A 334 -6.93 -15.67 11.15
CA GLU A 334 -6.61 -17.09 11.23
C GLU A 334 -6.00 -17.59 9.91
N GLY A 335 -4.81 -18.20 9.98
CA GLY A 335 -4.05 -18.67 8.82
C GLY A 335 -3.44 -17.57 7.96
N TRP A 336 -3.60 -16.29 8.30
CA TRP A 336 -3.00 -15.19 7.57
C TRP A 336 -1.55 -14.94 8.02
N LEU A 337 -0.63 -14.88 7.06
CA LEU A 337 0.79 -14.67 7.30
C LEU A 337 1.24 -13.34 6.67
N PRO A 338 1.47 -12.29 7.48
CA PRO A 338 1.94 -11.00 6.97
C PRO A 338 3.25 -11.09 6.19
N ALA A 339 4.10 -12.05 6.54
CA ALA A 339 5.41 -12.25 5.92
C ALA A 339 5.33 -12.56 4.41
N GLU A 340 4.22 -13.13 3.91
CA GLU A 340 4.00 -13.38 2.49
C GLU A 340 3.95 -12.09 1.65
N PHE A 341 3.73 -10.94 2.31
CA PHE A 341 3.63 -9.64 1.68
C PHE A 341 4.90 -8.78 1.80
N LEU A 342 5.94 -9.30 2.46
CA LEU A 342 7.20 -8.58 2.68
C LEU A 342 8.19 -8.76 1.54
N HIS A 343 8.21 -9.95 0.95
CA HIS A 343 9.19 -10.33 -0.05
C HIS A 343 8.55 -11.14 -1.17
N SER A 344 8.91 -10.80 -2.41
CA SER A 344 8.69 -11.64 -3.57
C SER A 344 10.05 -11.92 -4.22
N GLU A 345 10.28 -13.16 -4.62
CA GLU A 345 11.48 -13.56 -5.33
C GLU A 345 11.60 -12.77 -6.64
N ALA A 346 12.82 -12.28 -6.93
CA ALA A 346 13.11 -11.62 -8.18
C ALA A 346 13.71 -12.61 -9.18
N PRO A 347 13.61 -12.35 -10.50
CA PRO A 347 14.34 -13.13 -11.48
C PRO A 347 15.81 -13.28 -11.10
N ALA A 348 16.35 -14.49 -11.14
CA ALA A 348 17.76 -14.73 -10.81
C ALA A 348 18.72 -13.95 -11.74
N TRP A 349 18.28 -13.70 -12.97
CA TRP A 349 18.97 -12.89 -13.97
C TRP A 349 17.95 -12.28 -14.95
N ALA A 350 18.35 -11.20 -15.62
CA ALA A 350 17.71 -10.68 -16.82
C ALA A 350 18.81 -10.28 -17.82
N ALA A 351 18.56 -10.41 -19.12
CA ALA A 351 19.52 -10.12 -20.18
C ALA A 351 18.84 -9.58 -21.44
N VAL A 352 19.59 -8.84 -22.25
CA VAL A 352 19.17 -8.45 -23.61
C VAL A 352 19.95 -9.29 -24.61
N LYS A 353 19.26 -10.13 -25.38
CA LYS A 353 19.83 -11.00 -26.43
C LYS A 353 19.10 -10.77 -27.74
N GLU A 354 19.86 -10.46 -28.80
CA GLU A 354 19.30 -10.28 -30.16
C GLU A 354 18.10 -9.31 -30.22
N GLY A 355 18.11 -8.27 -29.37
CA GLY A 355 17.03 -7.29 -29.27
C GLY A 355 15.83 -7.72 -28.42
N VAL A 356 15.83 -8.92 -27.84
CA VAL A 356 14.81 -9.42 -26.91
C VAL A 356 15.32 -9.30 -25.47
N VAL A 357 14.47 -8.80 -24.57
CA VAL A 357 14.69 -8.81 -23.13
C VAL A 357 14.19 -10.14 -22.59
N GLU A 358 15.05 -10.93 -21.96
CA GLU A 358 14.72 -12.25 -21.40
C GLU A 358 15.11 -12.29 -19.91
N TRP A 359 14.45 -13.13 -19.12
CA TRP A 359 14.78 -13.29 -17.70
C TRP A 359 14.50 -14.71 -17.19
N ALA A 360 15.06 -15.01 -16.02
CA ALA A 360 14.77 -16.24 -15.32
C ALA A 360 13.31 -16.27 -14.84
N GLU A 361 12.65 -17.41 -15.04
CA GLU A 361 11.34 -17.67 -14.45
C GLU A 361 11.41 -17.62 -12.92
N VAL A 362 10.40 -17.02 -12.30
CA VAL A 362 10.19 -17.00 -10.85
C VAL A 362 9.01 -17.91 -10.50
N PRO A 363 9.24 -19.00 -9.74
CA PRO A 363 8.17 -19.89 -9.30
C PRO A 363 7.05 -19.15 -8.57
N GLY A 364 5.80 -19.35 -8.99
CA GLY A 364 4.63 -18.72 -8.37
C GLY A 364 4.38 -17.25 -8.76
N ALA A 365 5.19 -16.67 -9.66
CA ALA A 365 4.86 -15.39 -10.27
C ALA A 365 3.68 -15.57 -11.24
N ILE A 366 2.74 -14.62 -11.22
CA ILE A 366 1.61 -14.57 -12.17
C ILE A 366 1.95 -13.75 -13.42
N GLY A 367 3.10 -13.08 -13.42
CA GLY A 367 3.63 -12.31 -14.53
C GLY A 367 4.72 -11.34 -14.08
N TYR A 368 5.12 -10.46 -15.00
CA TYR A 368 6.27 -9.59 -14.87
C TYR A 368 5.95 -8.17 -15.36
N LEU A 369 6.45 -7.18 -14.63
CA LEU A 369 6.43 -5.77 -15.02
C LEU A 369 7.79 -5.42 -15.63
N VAL A 370 7.77 -4.90 -16.85
CA VAL A 370 8.95 -4.51 -17.61
C VAL A 370 9.04 -2.99 -17.68
N TYR A 371 10.22 -2.46 -17.39
CA TYR A 371 10.52 -1.04 -17.42
C TYR A 371 11.67 -0.78 -18.39
N CYS A 372 11.64 0.37 -19.05
CA CYS A 372 12.67 0.87 -19.95
C CYS A 372 13.08 2.27 -19.46
N ASP A 373 14.35 2.45 -19.11
CA ASP A 373 14.88 3.70 -18.53
C ASP A 373 14.04 4.21 -17.34
N GLY A 374 13.58 3.27 -16.50
CA GLY A 374 12.76 3.55 -15.32
C GLY A 374 11.27 3.79 -15.58
N ARG A 375 10.80 3.74 -16.84
CA ARG A 375 9.39 3.90 -17.19
C ARG A 375 8.73 2.56 -17.49
N PHE A 376 7.51 2.36 -17.01
CA PHE A 376 6.75 1.16 -17.33
C PHE A 376 6.49 1.06 -18.84
N VAL A 377 6.76 -0.10 -19.43
CA VAL A 377 6.52 -0.37 -20.86
C VAL A 377 5.62 -1.56 -21.12
N ALA A 378 5.60 -2.57 -20.24
CA ALA A 378 4.76 -3.74 -20.43
C ALA A 378 4.50 -4.51 -19.13
N ALA A 379 3.36 -5.19 -19.10
CA ALA A 379 3.06 -6.24 -18.14
C ALA A 379 2.78 -7.53 -18.93
N VAL A 380 3.68 -8.52 -18.79
CA VAL A 380 3.67 -9.77 -19.57
C VAL A 380 3.62 -10.99 -18.66
N ASP A 381 3.02 -12.08 -19.12
CA ASP A 381 2.99 -13.39 -18.45
C ASP A 381 4.12 -14.32 -18.93
N SER A 382 4.85 -13.93 -19.98
CA SER A 382 6.04 -14.61 -20.50
C SER A 382 7.32 -14.24 -19.76
N CYS A 383 8.38 -15.04 -19.94
CA CYS A 383 9.73 -14.73 -19.45
C CYS A 383 10.59 -13.93 -20.45
N PHE A 384 9.93 -13.22 -21.37
CA PHE A 384 10.58 -12.37 -22.36
C PHE A 384 9.67 -11.21 -22.80
N TYR A 385 10.30 -10.15 -23.32
CA TYR A 385 9.67 -8.99 -23.93
C TYR A 385 10.50 -8.54 -25.14
N ALA A 386 9.85 -8.40 -26.30
CA ALA A 386 10.50 -7.92 -27.53
C ALA A 386 10.20 -6.42 -27.70
N PRO A 387 11.13 -5.52 -27.34
CA PRO A 387 10.99 -4.10 -27.63
C PRO A 387 10.93 -3.84 -29.14
N GLY A 388 10.16 -2.84 -29.56
CA GLY A 388 10.20 -2.36 -30.95
C GLY A 388 11.58 -1.79 -31.31
N GLU A 389 11.87 -1.66 -32.63
CA GLU A 389 13.17 -1.18 -33.12
C GLU A 389 13.58 0.15 -32.45
N GLY A 390 14.78 0.21 -31.85
CA GLY A 390 15.20 1.36 -31.05
C GLY A 390 16.54 1.17 -30.35
N ARG A 391 17.02 2.25 -29.72
CA ARG A 391 18.37 2.42 -29.14
C ARG A 391 18.67 1.42 -28.01
N SER A 392 19.93 1.39 -27.56
CA SER A 392 20.31 0.75 -26.30
C SER A 392 19.60 1.46 -25.13
N HIS A 393 18.67 0.76 -24.50
CA HIS A 393 17.92 1.21 -23.34
C HIS A 393 18.22 0.32 -22.13
N LEU A 394 18.12 0.87 -20.93
CA LEU A 394 18.26 0.09 -19.70
C LEU A 394 16.91 -0.53 -19.35
N TYR A 395 16.79 -1.84 -19.54
CA TYR A 395 15.59 -2.57 -19.13
C TYR A 395 15.72 -3.10 -17.70
N THR A 396 14.62 -3.05 -16.96
CA THR A 396 14.48 -3.77 -15.69
C THR A 396 13.20 -4.57 -15.65
N VAL A 397 13.23 -5.67 -14.91
CA VAL A 397 12.11 -6.60 -14.78
C VAL A 397 11.82 -6.81 -13.29
N LYS A 398 10.55 -6.81 -12.93
CA LYS A 398 10.03 -7.22 -11.61
C LYS A 398 9.05 -8.36 -11.79
N ALA A 399 9.14 -9.38 -10.96
CA ALA A 399 8.10 -10.40 -10.85
C ALA A 399 6.94 -9.88 -10.00
N VAL A 400 5.74 -10.40 -10.26
CA VAL A 400 4.53 -10.15 -9.46
C VAL A 400 4.02 -11.48 -8.93
N SER A 401 3.92 -11.60 -7.60
CA SER A 401 3.40 -12.81 -6.97
C SER A 401 1.88 -12.96 -7.14
N ALA A 402 1.34 -14.15 -6.83
CA ALA A 402 -0.11 -14.36 -6.78
C ALA A 402 -0.84 -13.46 -5.77
N ALA A 403 -0.13 -12.89 -4.78
CA ALA A 403 -0.66 -11.91 -3.83
C ALA A 403 -0.58 -10.46 -4.36
N GLY A 404 0.04 -10.24 -5.52
CA GLY A 404 0.30 -8.93 -6.11
C GLY A 404 1.56 -8.24 -5.60
N VAL A 405 2.41 -8.91 -4.81
CA VAL A 405 3.65 -8.32 -4.29
C VAL A 405 4.67 -8.21 -5.41
N THR A 406 5.34 -7.05 -5.54
CA THR A 406 6.41 -6.92 -6.54
C THR A 406 7.77 -7.25 -5.97
N SER A 407 8.57 -7.96 -6.77
CA SER A 407 9.97 -8.24 -6.44
C SER A 407 10.84 -6.99 -6.57
N ARG A 408 12.07 -7.06 -6.05
CA ARG A 408 13.11 -6.10 -6.46
C ARG A 408 13.30 -6.13 -7.97
N ALA A 409 13.70 -4.99 -8.55
CA ALA A 409 14.02 -4.89 -9.97
C ALA A 409 15.33 -5.61 -10.30
N VAL A 410 15.39 -6.25 -11.47
CA VAL A 410 16.57 -6.92 -12.01
C VAL A 410 16.92 -6.26 -13.33
N HIS A 411 18.15 -5.77 -13.45
CA HIS A 411 18.63 -5.14 -14.69
C HIS A 411 18.86 -6.19 -15.77
N ALA A 412 18.33 -5.95 -16.95
CA ALA A 412 18.65 -6.74 -18.12
C ALA A 412 20.02 -6.30 -18.65
N LEU A 413 21.04 -7.09 -18.39
CA LEU A 413 22.39 -6.80 -18.84
C LEU A 413 22.52 -7.18 -20.32
N GLY A 414 23.09 -6.29 -21.14
CA GLY A 414 23.49 -6.66 -22.49
C GLY A 414 24.59 -7.74 -22.43
N ALA A 415 24.65 -8.60 -23.44
CA ALA A 415 25.84 -9.42 -23.63
C ALA A 415 27.06 -8.49 -23.66
N VAL A 416 27.94 -8.60 -22.66
CA VAL A 416 29.26 -7.99 -22.74
C VAL A 416 29.91 -8.65 -23.95
N ALA A 417 30.16 -7.86 -24.99
CA ALA A 417 30.94 -8.34 -26.12
C ALA A 417 32.36 -8.62 -25.62
N GLY A 418 32.72 -9.89 -25.50
CA GLY A 418 34.08 -10.37 -25.21
C GLY A 418 34.16 -11.31 -24.02
#